data_AF-A0A935AAM5-F1
#
_entry.id   AF-A0A935AAM5-F1
#
_cell.length_a   1.000
_cell.length_b   1.000
_cell.length_c   1.000
_cell.angle_alpha   90.00
_cell.angle_beta   90.00
_cell.angle_gamma   90.00
#
_symmetry.space_group_name_H-M   'P 1'
#
loop_
_entity.id
_entity.type
_entity.pdbx_description
1 polymer ?
#
loop_
_entity_poly.entity_id
_entity_poly.type
_entity_poly.pdbx_seq_one_letter_code
_entity_poly.pdbx_strand_id
1 'polypeptide(L)'
;MAKPLGDPDCPHCGGAGYVRYDVPVDHEKFGKVETCVCRAKDVAEAARARLFAMSNLNRLSHLTFENFSQGGNPKAKFISGQERENLRAAFDAGEEFARNPQGWLLLEGGYGCGKTHLAAAIANFAVNNGAPTLFITVPDLLDSLRFAYDDPETTFEQRFDDIRNSGLINPR
;
A
#
# COMPACT_ATOMS: atom_id res chain seq x y z
N MET A 1 13.16 16.99 27.31
CA MET A 1 13.26 17.92 26.15
C MET A 1 12.54 17.27 24.99
N ALA A 2 11.53 17.93 24.40
CA ALA A 2 10.75 17.35 23.31
C ALA A 2 11.62 17.26 22.05
N LYS A 3 11.68 16.07 21.44
CA LYS A 3 12.38 15.86 20.16
C LYS A 3 11.65 16.70 19.08
N PRO A 4 12.37 17.53 18.30
CA PRO A 4 11.73 18.31 17.24
C PRO A 4 11.11 17.38 16.18
N LEU A 5 9.96 17.81 15.62
CA LEU A 5 9.20 17.02 14.64
C LEU A 5 9.86 17.03 13.25
N GLY A 6 10.67 18.04 12.95
CA GLY A 6 11.48 18.10 11.73
C GLY A 6 12.96 18.18 12.06
N ASP A 7 13.78 18.14 11.01
CA ASP A 7 15.23 18.34 11.13
C ASP A 7 15.53 19.76 11.68
N PRO A 8 16.26 19.88 12.81
CA PRO A 8 16.64 21.16 13.42
C PRO A 8 17.34 22.12 12.45
N ASP A 9 18.11 21.57 11.51
CA ASP A 9 18.92 22.33 10.56
C ASP A 9 18.20 22.53 9.22
N CYS A 10 16.90 22.20 9.15
CA CYS A 10 16.12 22.35 7.92
C CYS A 10 15.95 23.83 7.54
N PRO A 11 16.39 24.27 6.33
CA PRO A 11 16.27 25.67 5.91
C PRO A 11 14.82 26.11 5.66
N HIS A 12 13.87 25.18 5.60
CA HIS A 12 12.46 25.47 5.35
C HIS A 12 11.63 25.61 6.63
N CYS A 13 11.89 24.78 7.64
CA CYS A 13 11.06 24.72 8.85
C CYS A 13 11.82 24.96 10.15
N GLY A 14 13.16 25.04 10.14
CA GLY A 14 13.98 25.29 11.34
C GLY A 14 13.67 24.35 12.52
N GLY A 15 13.46 23.06 12.25
CA GLY A 15 13.08 22.07 13.28
C GLY A 15 11.59 21.95 13.59
N ALA A 16 10.73 22.87 13.11
CA ALA A 16 9.29 22.82 13.39
C ALA A 16 8.59 21.65 12.67
N GLY A 17 9.11 21.22 11.52
CA GLY A 17 8.54 20.11 10.75
C GLY A 17 7.32 20.48 9.88
N TYR A 18 6.86 21.72 9.93
CA TYR A 18 5.77 22.24 9.12
C TYR A 18 6.15 23.59 8.53
N VAL A 19 5.56 23.94 7.40
CA VAL A 19 5.74 25.21 6.72
C VAL A 19 4.38 25.88 6.50
N ARG A 20 4.36 27.21 6.64
CA ARG A 20 3.24 28.06 6.20
C ARG A 20 3.79 28.97 5.13
N TYR A 21 3.05 29.12 4.04
CA TYR A 21 3.44 30.02 2.97
C TYR A 21 2.87 31.41 3.25
N ASP A 22 3.73 32.42 3.19
CA ASP A 22 3.32 33.82 3.23
C ASP A 22 2.91 34.25 1.82
N VAL A 23 1.64 34.01 1.51
CA VAL A 23 1.02 34.28 0.20
C VAL A 23 -0.16 35.24 0.40
N PRO A 24 -0.69 35.89 -0.64
CA PRO A 24 -1.85 36.76 -0.49
C PRO A 24 -3.14 35.97 -0.20
N VAL A 25 -4.17 36.67 0.30
CA VAL A 25 -5.42 36.08 0.83
C VAL A 25 -6.24 35.31 -0.23
N ASP A 26 -6.02 35.60 -1.50
CA ASP A 26 -6.65 34.97 -2.66
C ASP A 26 -5.93 33.68 -3.12
N HIS A 27 -4.78 33.35 -2.54
CA HIS A 27 -3.99 32.18 -2.89
C HIS A 27 -4.46 30.93 -2.13
N GLU A 28 -4.56 29.79 -2.81
CA GLU A 28 -5.05 28.51 -2.25
C GLU A 28 -4.29 28.07 -0.98
N LYS A 29 -3.02 28.45 -0.86
CA LYS A 29 -2.15 28.12 0.27
C LYS A 29 -2.21 29.11 1.44
N PHE A 30 -2.99 30.19 1.34
CA PHE A 30 -3.09 31.18 2.39
C PHE A 30 -3.60 30.56 3.70
N GLY A 31 -2.84 30.77 4.78
CA GLY A 31 -3.17 30.24 6.11
C GLY A 31 -3.05 28.72 6.26
N LYS A 32 -2.73 27.96 5.19
CA LYS A 32 -2.56 26.50 5.25
C LYS A 32 -1.20 26.13 5.83
N VAL A 33 -1.21 25.07 6.65
CA VAL A 33 -0.01 24.45 7.20
C VAL A 33 0.28 23.20 6.40
N GLU A 34 1.43 23.14 5.75
CA GLU A 34 1.88 21.96 5.02
C GLU A 34 3.03 21.28 5.76
N THR A 35 3.12 19.95 5.63
CA THR A 35 4.23 19.18 6.20
C THR A 35 5.52 19.52 5.45
N CYS A 36 6.59 19.80 6.18
CA CYS A 36 7.87 20.14 5.56
C CYS A 36 8.49 18.94 4.83
N VAL A 37 9.18 19.20 3.73
CA VAL A 37 9.91 18.18 2.95
C VAL A 37 10.93 17.38 3.77
N CYS A 38 11.49 17.95 4.84
CA CYS A 38 12.41 17.24 5.73
C CYS A 38 11.74 16.07 6.46
N ARG A 39 10.41 16.09 6.61
CA ARG A 39 9.62 15.01 7.22
C ARG A 39 9.12 13.99 6.20
N ALA A 40 9.47 14.11 4.92
CA ALA A 40 9.00 13.18 3.90
C ALA A 40 9.32 11.72 4.25
N LYS A 41 10.50 11.45 4.83
CA LYS A 41 10.87 10.11 5.32
C LYS A 41 9.98 9.65 6.47
N ASP A 42 9.84 10.45 7.52
CA ASP A 42 9.02 10.11 8.69
C ASP A 42 7.55 9.90 8.32
N VAL A 43 7.02 10.74 7.42
CA VAL A 43 5.66 10.62 6.90
C VAL A 43 5.50 9.34 6.08
N ALA A 44 6.47 9.01 5.23
CA ALA A 44 6.46 7.78 4.46
C ALA A 44 6.57 6.53 5.35
N GLU A 45 7.40 6.57 6.39
CA GLU A 45 7.53 5.48 7.37
C GLU A 45 6.27 5.32 8.22
N ALA A 46 5.66 6.42 8.66
CA ALA A 46 4.39 6.40 9.39
C ALA A 46 3.24 5.88 8.52
N ALA A 47 3.16 6.33 7.26
CA ALA A 47 2.20 5.81 6.30
C ALA A 47 2.42 4.30 6.07
N ARG A 48 3.69 3.86 5.89
CA ARG A 48 4.03 2.45 5.75
C ARG A 48 3.60 1.62 6.97
N ALA A 49 3.91 2.10 8.18
CA ALA A 49 3.53 1.41 9.42
C ALA A 49 2.00 1.32 9.58
N ARG A 50 1.28 2.39 9.21
CA ARG A 50 -0.17 2.45 9.26
C ARG A 50 -0.82 1.52 8.23
N LEU A 51 -0.36 1.54 6.97
CA LEU A 51 -0.83 0.63 5.92
C LEU A 51 -0.55 -0.83 6.28
N PHE A 52 0.61 -1.12 6.88
CA PHE A 52 0.92 -2.45 7.39
C PHE A 52 -0.02 -2.87 8.53
N ALA A 53 -0.30 -2.00 9.49
CA ALA A 53 -1.22 -2.27 10.59
C ALA A 53 -2.68 -2.47 10.13
N MET A 54 -3.08 -1.79 9.06
CA MET A 54 -4.39 -1.96 8.42
C MET A 54 -4.46 -3.21 7.54
N SER A 55 -3.31 -3.73 7.10
CA SER A 55 -3.26 -4.88 6.21
C SER A 55 -3.44 -6.18 6.98
N ASN A 56 -4.30 -7.07 6.48
CA ASN A 56 -4.45 -8.44 7.00
C ASN A 56 -3.25 -9.35 6.66
N LEU A 57 -2.09 -8.77 6.29
CA LEU A 57 -0.88 -9.48 5.86
C LEU A 57 -0.31 -10.39 6.92
N ASN A 58 -0.52 -10.11 8.22
CA ASN A 58 -0.01 -10.99 9.27
C ASN A 58 -0.52 -12.44 9.10
N ARG A 59 -1.79 -12.60 8.73
CA ARG A 59 -2.39 -13.92 8.45
C ARG A 59 -1.90 -14.56 7.16
N LEU A 60 -1.44 -13.75 6.20
CA LEU A 60 -1.02 -14.17 4.87
C LEU A 60 0.50 -14.09 4.68
N SER A 61 1.25 -13.82 5.75
CA SER A 61 2.71 -13.65 5.75
C SER A 61 3.46 -14.89 5.27
N HIS A 62 2.84 -16.05 5.49
CA HIS A 62 3.35 -17.33 5.02
C HIS A 62 3.09 -17.57 3.54
N LEU A 63 2.30 -16.77 2.82
CA LEU A 63 2.05 -16.94 1.39
C LEU A 63 3.08 -16.16 0.58
N THR A 64 4.08 -16.84 0.03
CA THR A 64 5.21 -16.22 -0.67
C THR A 64 5.39 -16.81 -2.07
N PHE A 65 6.27 -16.24 -2.89
CA PHE A 65 6.57 -16.80 -4.21
C PHE A 65 7.23 -18.17 -4.09
N GLU A 66 8.07 -18.38 -3.07
CA GLU A 66 8.82 -19.62 -2.86
C GLU A 66 7.92 -20.82 -2.55
N ASN A 67 6.75 -20.60 -1.95
CA ASN A 67 5.82 -21.69 -1.62
C ASN A 67 4.56 -21.69 -2.51
N PHE A 68 4.56 -20.93 -3.59
CA PHE A 68 3.50 -20.98 -4.60
C PHE A 68 3.63 -22.24 -5.46
N SER A 69 2.55 -23.01 -5.58
CA SER A 69 2.53 -24.21 -6.43
C SER A 69 2.22 -23.85 -7.88
N GLN A 70 3.26 -23.74 -8.71
CA GLN A 70 3.10 -23.60 -10.18
C GLN A 70 2.47 -24.84 -10.84
N GLY A 71 2.49 -25.99 -10.14
CA GLY A 71 1.84 -27.23 -10.58
C GLY A 71 0.32 -27.25 -10.40
N GLY A 72 -0.26 -26.20 -9.81
CA GLY A 72 -1.67 -26.12 -9.44
C GLY A 72 -1.96 -26.62 -8.03
N ASN A 73 -3.24 -26.57 -7.65
CA ASN A 73 -3.68 -27.04 -6.33
C ASN A 73 -3.51 -28.56 -6.24
N PRO A 74 -2.73 -29.09 -5.29
CA PRO A 74 -2.52 -30.54 -5.14
C PRO A 74 -3.81 -31.30 -4.80
N LYS A 75 -4.85 -30.62 -4.31
CA LYS A 75 -6.18 -31.21 -4.07
C LYS A 75 -7.08 -31.20 -5.32
N ALA A 76 -6.68 -30.55 -6.40
CA ALA A 76 -7.42 -30.60 -7.66
C ALA A 76 -7.24 -31.98 -8.28
N LYS A 77 -8.36 -32.66 -8.57
CA LYS A 77 -8.35 -34.01 -9.18
C LYS A 77 -7.74 -34.05 -10.57
N PHE A 78 -7.77 -32.92 -11.28
CA PHE A 78 -7.22 -32.79 -12.62
C PHE A 78 -6.81 -31.33 -12.85
N ILE A 79 -5.67 -31.14 -13.49
CA ILE A 79 -5.25 -29.85 -14.04
C ILE A 79 -4.86 -30.07 -15.49
N SER A 80 -5.48 -29.33 -16.39
CA SER A 80 -5.15 -29.36 -17.81
C SER A 80 -3.78 -28.72 -18.07
N GLY A 81 -3.16 -29.06 -19.21
CA GLY A 81 -1.91 -28.42 -19.64
C GLY A 81 -2.05 -26.89 -19.74
N GLN A 82 -3.19 -26.42 -20.26
CA GLN A 82 -3.50 -25.00 -20.38
C GLN A 82 -3.60 -24.29 -19.03
N GLU A 83 -4.25 -24.90 -18.03
CA GLU A 83 -4.34 -24.31 -16.68
C GLU A 83 -2.97 -24.20 -16.01
N ARG A 84 -2.09 -25.17 -16.23
CA ARG A 84 -0.72 -25.12 -15.73
C ARG A 84 0.09 -24.01 -16.40
N GLU A 85 -0.06 -23.84 -17.70
CA GLU A 85 0.60 -22.78 -18.45
C GLU A 85 0.09 -21.39 -18.02
N ASN A 86 -1.24 -21.24 -17.84
CA ASN A 86 -1.85 -20.02 -17.32
C ASN A 86 -1.37 -19.68 -15.91
N LEU A 87 -1.25 -20.68 -15.02
CA LEU A 87 -0.72 -20.48 -13.66
C LEU A 87 0.74 -20.02 -13.68
N ARG A 88 1.54 -20.58 -14.57
CA ARG A 88 2.94 -20.18 -14.74
C ARG A 88 3.04 -18.75 -15.27
N ALA A 89 2.25 -18.40 -16.29
CA ALA A 89 2.18 -17.05 -16.82
C ALA A 89 1.73 -16.04 -15.75
N ALA A 90 0.74 -16.39 -14.92
CA ALA A 90 0.31 -15.55 -13.80
C ALA A 90 1.42 -15.38 -12.75
N PHE A 91 2.13 -16.46 -12.42
CA PHE A 91 3.27 -16.41 -11.50
C PHE A 91 4.37 -15.48 -12.01
N ASP A 92 4.78 -15.64 -13.28
CA ASP A 92 5.82 -14.84 -13.90
C ASP A 92 5.43 -13.35 -13.95
N ALA A 93 4.19 -13.05 -14.34
CA ALA A 93 3.66 -11.67 -14.33
C ALA A 93 3.60 -11.08 -12.91
N GLY A 94 3.27 -11.90 -11.91
CA GLY A 94 3.27 -11.49 -10.50
C GLY A 94 4.65 -11.17 -9.98
N GLU A 95 5.67 -11.99 -10.29
CA GLU A 95 7.06 -11.69 -9.95
C GLU A 95 7.56 -10.41 -10.62
N GLU A 96 7.29 -10.25 -11.92
CA GLU A 96 7.69 -9.06 -12.67
C GLU A 96 7.05 -7.79 -12.08
N PHE A 97 5.75 -7.83 -11.81
CA PHE A 97 5.04 -6.73 -11.17
C PHE A 97 5.56 -6.42 -9.77
N ALA A 98 5.92 -7.45 -8.98
CA ALA A 98 6.47 -7.23 -7.65
C ALA A 98 7.85 -6.55 -7.67
N ARG A 99 8.68 -6.85 -8.69
CA ARG A 99 10.00 -6.22 -8.88
C ARG A 99 9.91 -4.81 -9.44
N ASN A 100 8.97 -4.56 -10.35
CA ASN A 100 8.76 -3.27 -10.97
C ASN A 100 7.26 -2.95 -11.05
N PRO A 101 6.66 -2.46 -9.94
CA PRO A 101 5.23 -2.19 -9.90
C PRO A 101 4.90 -0.96 -10.74
N GLN A 102 4.47 -1.21 -11.99
CA GLN A 102 4.04 -0.19 -12.94
C GLN A 102 2.61 -0.47 -13.37
N GLY A 103 1.73 0.51 -13.18
CA GLY A 103 0.31 0.37 -13.52
C GLY A 103 -0.42 -0.65 -12.65
N TRP A 104 -1.32 -1.42 -13.26
CA TRP A 104 -2.27 -2.29 -12.57
C TRP A 104 -2.08 -3.74 -13.00
N LEU A 105 -2.05 -4.67 -12.02
CA LEU A 105 -2.11 -6.11 -12.25
C LEU A 105 -3.47 -6.66 -11.79
N LEU A 106 -4.25 -7.18 -12.74
CA LEU A 106 -5.53 -7.84 -12.46
C LEU A 106 -5.36 -9.36 -12.54
N LEU A 107 -5.64 -10.04 -11.42
CA LEU A 107 -5.66 -11.51 -11.36
C LEU A 107 -7.11 -12.00 -11.42
N GLU A 108 -7.47 -12.67 -12.52
CA GLU A 108 -8.80 -13.27 -12.73
C GLU A 108 -8.70 -14.80 -12.86
N GLY A 109 -9.74 -15.51 -12.42
CA GLY A 109 -9.81 -16.96 -12.56
C GLY A 109 -10.76 -17.62 -11.56
N GLY A 110 -10.96 -18.92 -11.72
CA GLY A 110 -11.86 -19.72 -10.88
C GLY A 110 -11.42 -19.85 -9.42
N TYR A 111 -12.23 -20.55 -8.62
CA TYR A 111 -11.91 -20.83 -7.23
C TYR A 111 -10.68 -21.75 -7.12
N GLY A 112 -9.79 -21.47 -6.17
CA GLY A 112 -8.63 -22.33 -5.91
C GLY A 112 -7.47 -22.20 -6.92
N CYS A 113 -7.51 -21.24 -7.85
CA CYS A 113 -6.43 -20.99 -8.83
C CYS A 113 -5.26 -20.15 -8.27
N GLY A 114 -5.13 -19.98 -6.95
CA GLY A 114 -3.96 -19.32 -6.35
C GLY A 114 -3.94 -17.77 -6.36
N LYS A 115 -5.00 -17.09 -6.82
CA LYS A 115 -5.06 -15.61 -6.88
C LYS A 115 -4.70 -14.91 -5.56
N THR A 116 -5.33 -15.33 -4.45
CA THR A 116 -5.06 -14.75 -3.13
C THR A 116 -3.63 -15.00 -2.68
N HIS A 117 -3.08 -16.17 -3.00
CA HIS A 117 -1.68 -16.49 -2.70
C HIS A 117 -0.76 -15.57 -3.49
N LEU A 118 -0.96 -15.45 -4.79
CA LEU A 118 -0.11 -14.62 -5.64
C LEU A 118 -0.18 -13.14 -5.25
N ALA A 119 -1.37 -12.62 -4.96
CA ALA A 119 -1.54 -11.26 -4.45
C ALA A 119 -0.83 -11.05 -3.10
N ALA A 120 -0.93 -12.02 -2.18
CA ALA A 120 -0.24 -11.97 -0.90
C ALA A 120 1.29 -12.05 -1.08
N ALA A 121 1.78 -12.89 -2.00
CA ALA A 121 3.20 -13.02 -2.32
C ALA A 121 3.78 -11.72 -2.87
N ILE A 122 3.07 -11.06 -3.80
CA ILE A 122 3.44 -9.73 -4.31
C ILE A 122 3.53 -8.73 -3.15
N ALA A 123 2.52 -8.69 -2.30
CA ALA A 123 2.48 -7.75 -1.19
C ALA A 123 3.59 -8.02 -0.15
N ASN A 124 3.83 -9.28 0.21
CA ASN A 124 4.92 -9.69 1.09
C ASN A 124 6.29 -9.31 0.50
N PHE A 125 6.48 -9.51 -0.81
CA PHE A 125 7.70 -9.08 -1.50
C PHE A 125 7.89 -7.57 -1.44
N ALA A 126 6.84 -6.78 -1.72
CA ALA A 126 6.90 -5.32 -1.65
C ALA A 126 7.22 -4.82 -0.22
N VAL A 127 6.60 -5.41 0.80
CA VAL A 127 6.88 -5.10 2.21
C VAL A 127 8.32 -5.41 2.58
N ASN A 128 8.84 -6.58 2.18
CA ASN A 128 10.22 -6.99 2.46
C ASN A 128 11.25 -6.06 1.79
N ASN A 129 10.92 -5.52 0.61
CA ASN A 129 11.80 -4.59 -0.13
C ASN A 129 11.69 -3.13 0.32
N GLY A 130 10.93 -2.83 1.38
CA GLY A 130 10.86 -1.47 1.88
C GLY A 130 9.64 -0.67 1.41
N ALA A 131 8.81 -1.22 0.52
CA ALA A 131 7.74 -0.47 -0.12
C ALA A 131 6.48 -0.39 0.77
N PRO A 132 5.87 0.80 0.93
CA PRO A 132 4.58 0.93 1.58
C PRO A 132 3.51 0.19 0.75
N THR A 133 2.91 -0.83 1.34
CA THR A 133 1.95 -1.73 0.66
C THR A 133 0.68 -1.84 1.49
N LEU A 134 -0.48 -1.69 0.83
CA LEU A 134 -1.79 -1.95 1.41
C LEU A 134 -2.35 -3.24 0.84
N PHE A 135 -2.58 -4.24 1.69
CA PHE A 135 -3.29 -5.46 1.31
C PHE A 135 -4.60 -5.54 2.09
N ILE A 136 -5.69 -5.26 1.40
CA ILE A 136 -7.03 -5.20 2.00
C ILE A 136 -8.01 -5.96 1.12
N THR A 137 -8.96 -6.66 1.73
CA THR A 137 -10.06 -7.25 0.97
C THR A 137 -11.09 -6.17 0.65
N VAL A 138 -11.87 -6.33 -0.41
CA VAL A 138 -12.93 -5.36 -0.76
C VAL A 138 -13.93 -5.16 0.39
N PRO A 139 -14.42 -6.21 1.09
CA PRO A 139 -15.28 -6.03 2.25
C PRO A 139 -14.61 -5.24 3.39
N ASP A 140 -13.37 -5.59 3.75
CA ASP A 140 -12.63 -4.89 4.82
C ASP A 140 -12.41 -3.41 4.47
N LEU A 141 -12.17 -3.10 3.20
CA LEU A 141 -12.04 -1.73 2.70
C LEU A 141 -13.35 -0.96 2.88
N LEU A 142 -14.47 -1.53 2.46
CA LEU A 142 -15.78 -0.90 2.59
C LEU A 142 -16.18 -0.71 4.05
N ASP A 143 -15.90 -1.68 4.92
CA ASP A 143 -16.12 -1.53 6.36
C ASP A 143 -15.23 -0.44 6.95
N SER A 144 -13.94 -0.39 6.59
CA SER A 144 -13.02 0.67 7.04
C SER A 144 -13.50 2.07 6.63
N LEU A 145 -13.99 2.21 5.40
CA LEU A 145 -14.55 3.46 4.88
C LEU A 145 -15.85 3.83 5.62
N ARG A 146 -16.70 2.85 5.92
CA ARG A 146 -17.96 3.06 6.65
C ARG A 146 -17.72 3.53 8.08
N PHE A 147 -16.78 2.90 8.81
CA PHE A 147 -16.43 3.32 10.16
C PHE A 147 -15.80 4.73 10.21
N ALA A 148 -15.05 5.12 9.17
CA ALA A 148 -14.50 6.48 9.08
C ALA A 148 -15.58 7.54 8.82
N TYR A 149 -16.74 7.16 8.29
CA TYR A 149 -17.89 8.04 8.11
C TYR A 149 -18.69 8.25 9.41
N ASP A 150 -18.64 7.27 10.32
CA ASP A 150 -19.39 7.29 11.58
C ASP A 150 -18.63 7.95 12.75
N ASP A 151 -17.36 8.30 12.58
CA ASP A 151 -16.51 8.90 13.62
C ASP A 151 -16.16 10.38 13.30
N PRO A 152 -16.75 11.37 14.01
CA PRO A 152 -16.57 12.79 13.72
C PRO A 152 -15.17 13.35 14.04
N GLU A 153 -14.34 12.62 14.80
CA GLU A 153 -12.99 13.08 15.20
C GLU A 153 -11.86 12.53 14.29
N THR A 154 -12.13 11.47 13.54
CA THR A 154 -11.16 10.91 12.58
C THR A 154 -11.55 11.39 11.18
N THR A 155 -10.98 12.50 10.71
CA THR A 155 -11.32 13.07 9.40
C THR A 155 -11.07 12.05 8.29
N PHE A 156 -12.18 11.54 7.74
CA PHE A 156 -12.32 10.70 6.55
C PHE A 156 -11.24 10.96 5.48
N GLU A 157 -10.90 12.22 5.29
CA GLU A 157 -9.88 12.72 4.36
C GLU A 157 -8.50 12.08 4.58
N GLN A 158 -8.03 11.94 5.83
CA GLN A 158 -6.71 11.35 6.10
C GLN A 158 -6.65 9.87 5.72
N ARG A 159 -7.70 9.10 6.00
CA ARG A 159 -7.75 7.67 5.66
C ARG A 159 -7.93 7.45 4.16
N PHE A 160 -8.72 8.30 3.51
CA PHE A 160 -8.93 8.23 2.07
C PHE A 160 -7.66 8.60 1.30
N ASP A 161 -6.92 9.62 1.75
CA ASP A 161 -5.65 10.00 1.16
C ASP A 161 -4.56 8.95 1.36
N ASP A 162 -4.53 8.23 2.48
CA ASP A 162 -3.60 7.11 2.69
C ASP A 162 -3.83 5.97 1.68
N ILE A 163 -5.10 5.69 1.33
CA ILE A 163 -5.46 4.69 0.30
C ILE A 163 -5.08 5.21 -1.09
N ARG A 164 -5.47 6.44 -1.42
CA ARG A 164 -5.22 7.07 -2.74
C ARG A 164 -3.74 7.25 -3.05
N ASN A 165 -2.92 7.59 -2.04
CA ASN A 165 -1.48 7.83 -2.20
C ASN A 165 -0.62 6.58 -1.99
N SER A 166 -1.22 5.40 -1.80
CA SER A 166 -0.46 4.16 -1.87
C SER A 166 0.12 4.03 -3.28
N GLY A 167 1.45 3.90 -3.38
CA GLY A 167 2.20 3.96 -4.65
C GLY A 167 1.88 2.88 -5.68
N LEU A 168 0.90 2.02 -5.39
CA LEU A 168 0.36 1.00 -6.30
C LEU A 168 -0.86 1.50 -7.09
N ILE A 169 -1.51 2.60 -6.68
CA ILE A 169 -2.76 3.09 -7.28
C ILE A 169 -2.55 4.35 -8.14
N ASN A 170 -1.49 5.12 -7.86
CA ASN A 170 -1.22 6.36 -8.58
C ASN A 170 0.13 6.30 -9.33
N PRO A 171 0.13 5.92 -10.63
CA PRO A 171 1.31 6.08 -11.46
C PRO A 171 1.58 7.58 -11.62
N ARG A 172 2.77 8.02 -11.22
CA ARG A 172 3.30 9.33 -11.64
C ARG A 172 3.85 9.24 -13.05
#